data_AF-A0A7R8ZTK0-F1
#
_entry.id   AF-A0A7R8ZTK0-F1
#
_cell.length_a   1.000
_cell.length_b   1.000
_cell.length_c   1.000
_cell.angle_alpha   90.00
_cell.angle_beta   90.00
_cell.angle_gamma   90.00
#
_symmetry.space_group_name_H-M   'P 1'
#
loop_
_entity.id
_entity.type
_entity.pdbx_description
1 polymer ?
#
loop_
_entity_poly.entity_id
_entity_poly.type
_entity_poly.pdbx_seq_one_letter_code
_entity_poly.pdbx_strand_id
1 'polypeptide(L)'
;MDDEEFWWAIEQTLFAFEDGKPLNMILDDGGDLTNMVLDKYPELVNGIRGLSEETTTGVHRLYEREENGTLTMPAINVNDSVTKSKFDNKYGCKESCVDAIRRATDVMMAGKVAVVAGYGDVGKGSAASLKGAGCRVIVTEIDPICALQAAMDGFEVKKMKDAIPEADIVVTATGNKDIIDAPHFKSMKDKTIVCNIGHFDNEINMAWLNDNYGKTKDVIKPQVDLYNVDGNDIIVLAE
;
A
#
# COMPACT_ATOMS: atom_id res chain seq x y z
N MET A 1 -10.91 7.29 10.87
CA MET A 1 -10.80 6.58 12.15
C MET A 1 -9.37 6.78 12.58
N ASP A 2 -9.14 7.06 13.85
CA ASP A 2 -7.79 6.90 14.40
C ASP A 2 -7.50 5.41 14.68
N ASP A 3 -6.27 5.10 15.10
CA ASP A 3 -5.86 3.72 15.37
C ASP A 3 -6.69 3.08 16.49
N GLU A 4 -7.10 3.85 17.51
CA GLU A 4 -7.90 3.32 18.62
C GLU A 4 -9.29 2.91 18.13
N GLU A 5 -9.95 3.78 17.36
CA GLU A 5 -11.23 3.51 16.72
C GLU A 5 -11.15 2.32 15.75
N PHE A 6 -10.06 2.21 14.98
CA PHE A 6 -9.82 1.09 14.05
C PHE A 6 -9.76 -0.25 14.80
N TRP A 7 -8.90 -0.35 15.82
CA TRP A 7 -8.75 -1.57 16.61
C TRP A 7 -10.02 -1.89 17.39
N TRP A 8 -10.67 -0.87 17.96
CA TRP A 8 -11.96 -1.03 18.64
C TRP A 8 -13.02 -1.62 17.70
N ALA A 9 -13.10 -1.14 16.45
CA ALA A 9 -14.06 -1.60 15.47
C ALA A 9 -13.84 -3.08 15.10
N ILE A 10 -12.59 -3.52 14.90
CA ILE A 10 -12.27 -4.94 14.66
C ILE A 10 -12.71 -5.77 15.87
N GLU A 11 -12.41 -5.32 17.09
CA GLU A 11 -12.78 -6.04 18.32
C GLU A 11 -14.29 -6.24 18.43
N GLN A 12 -15.10 -5.25 18.05
CA GLN A 12 -16.56 -5.38 18.06
C GLN A 12 -17.04 -6.52 17.17
N THR A 13 -16.37 -6.79 16.05
CA THR A 13 -16.77 -7.84 15.09
C THR A 13 -16.65 -9.25 15.67
N LEU A 14 -15.79 -9.46 16.68
CA LEU A 14 -15.55 -10.77 17.27
C LEU A 14 -16.79 -11.33 18.00
N PHE A 15 -17.64 -10.42 18.52
CA PHE A 15 -18.78 -10.74 19.38
C PHE A 15 -20.11 -10.16 18.89
N ALA A 16 -20.15 -9.63 17.67
CA ALA A 16 -21.33 -8.97 17.10
C ALA A 16 -22.50 -9.92 16.76
N PHE A 17 -22.39 -11.22 17.08
CA PHE A 17 -23.37 -12.23 16.69
C PHE A 17 -24.45 -12.43 17.76
N GLU A 18 -25.64 -12.82 17.31
CA GLU A 18 -26.80 -13.07 18.18
C GLU A 18 -26.48 -14.07 19.31
N ASP A 19 -27.14 -13.87 20.45
CA ASP A 19 -26.98 -14.66 21.67
C ASP A 19 -25.57 -14.63 22.28
N GLY A 20 -24.71 -13.69 21.88
CA GLY A 20 -23.33 -13.58 22.38
C GLY A 20 -22.41 -14.71 21.88
N LYS A 21 -22.76 -15.33 20.75
CA LYS A 21 -21.91 -16.35 20.12
C LYS A 21 -20.64 -15.68 19.56
N PRO A 22 -19.46 -16.30 19.71
CA PRO A 22 -18.26 -15.81 19.06
C PRO A 22 -18.28 -16.10 17.55
N LEU A 23 -17.43 -15.40 16.80
CA LEU A 23 -17.14 -15.75 15.40
C LEU A 23 -16.71 -17.21 15.24
N ASN A 24 -17.02 -17.80 14.09
CA ASN A 24 -16.66 -19.18 13.74
C ASN A 24 -15.95 -19.33 12.38
N MET A 25 -15.72 -18.20 11.70
CA MET A 25 -15.00 -18.04 10.45
C MET A 25 -14.32 -16.67 10.46
N ILE A 26 -13.19 -16.56 9.79
CA ILE A 26 -12.50 -15.28 9.54
C ILE A 26 -12.48 -15.02 8.03
N LEU A 27 -12.85 -13.82 7.64
CA LEU A 27 -12.61 -13.27 6.30
C LEU A 27 -11.78 -12.01 6.53
N ASP A 28 -10.55 -12.02 6.00
CA ASP A 28 -9.54 -11.01 6.31
C ASP A 28 -8.91 -10.45 5.04
N ASP A 29 -8.47 -9.20 5.13
CA ASP A 29 -7.73 -8.46 4.11
C ASP A 29 -6.60 -7.71 4.84
N GLY A 30 -5.40 -8.28 4.81
CA GLY A 30 -4.20 -7.70 5.46
C GLY A 30 -3.71 -8.44 6.69
N GLY A 31 -4.54 -9.31 7.27
CA GLY A 31 -4.18 -10.15 8.41
C GLY A 31 -4.40 -9.50 9.78
N ASP A 32 -4.98 -8.31 9.88
CA ASP A 32 -5.15 -7.60 11.16
C ASP A 32 -6.21 -8.25 12.05
N LEU A 33 -7.33 -8.71 11.47
CA LEU A 33 -8.34 -9.48 12.21
C LEU A 33 -7.78 -10.83 12.67
N THR A 34 -7.03 -11.50 11.79
CA THR A 34 -6.33 -12.75 12.12
C THR A 34 -5.35 -12.55 13.26
N ASN A 35 -4.53 -11.49 13.23
CA ASN A 35 -3.60 -11.17 14.30
C ASN A 35 -4.33 -10.86 15.62
N MET A 36 -5.44 -10.11 15.56
CA MET A 36 -6.25 -9.85 16.75
C MET A 36 -6.74 -11.14 17.39
N VAL A 37 -7.28 -12.07 16.60
CA VAL A 37 -7.78 -13.35 17.13
C VAL A 37 -6.64 -14.21 17.66
N LEU A 38 -5.56 -14.39 16.90
CA LEU A 38 -4.49 -15.31 17.29
C LEU A 38 -3.64 -14.79 18.44
N ASP A 39 -3.42 -13.47 18.53
CA ASP A 39 -2.49 -12.90 19.49
C ASP A 39 -3.20 -12.32 20.72
N LYS A 40 -4.43 -11.79 20.58
CA LYS A 40 -5.18 -11.15 21.69
C LYS A 40 -6.33 -11.99 22.22
N TYR A 41 -6.99 -12.78 21.38
CA TYR A 41 -8.14 -13.62 21.76
C TYR A 41 -7.95 -15.12 21.40
N PRO A 42 -6.82 -15.74 21.78
CA PRO A 42 -6.49 -17.11 21.38
C PRO A 42 -7.52 -18.15 21.85
N GLU A 43 -8.32 -17.84 22.88
CA GLU A 43 -9.42 -18.68 23.35
C GLU A 43 -10.54 -18.87 22.32
N LEU A 44 -10.71 -17.94 21.37
CA LEU A 44 -11.74 -18.03 20.32
C LEU A 44 -11.39 -19.02 19.21
N VAL A 45 -10.10 -19.32 19.04
CA VAL A 45 -9.56 -20.17 17.95
C VAL A 45 -10.28 -21.52 17.86
N ASN A 46 -10.59 -22.14 19.00
CA ASN A 46 -11.26 -23.45 19.04
C ASN A 46 -12.64 -23.46 18.37
N GLY A 47 -13.31 -22.31 18.30
CA GLY A 47 -14.62 -22.16 17.64
C GLY A 47 -14.54 -21.84 16.15
N ILE A 48 -13.35 -21.51 15.64
CA ILE A 48 -13.14 -20.99 14.29
C ILE A 48 -12.67 -22.12 13.37
N ARG A 49 -13.36 -22.29 12.25
CA ARG A 49 -13.12 -23.43 11.34
C ARG A 49 -12.01 -23.17 10.31
N GLY A 50 -11.67 -21.90 10.11
CA GLY A 50 -10.64 -21.47 9.19
C GLY A 50 -10.80 -20.01 8.80
N LEU A 51 -9.88 -19.55 7.96
CA LEU A 51 -9.83 -18.19 7.48
C LEU A 51 -9.62 -18.13 5.97
N SER A 52 -10.05 -17.02 5.35
CA SER A 52 -9.71 -16.67 3.98
C SER A 52 -9.04 -15.29 3.95
N GLU A 53 -7.90 -15.20 3.28
CA GLU A 53 -7.09 -13.97 3.22
C GLU A 53 -7.02 -13.42 1.79
N GLU A 54 -7.39 -12.15 1.65
CA GLU A 54 -7.65 -11.50 0.38
C GLU A 54 -6.40 -10.91 -0.29
N THR A 55 -5.41 -10.43 0.48
CA THR A 55 -4.31 -9.63 -0.09
C THR A 55 -2.93 -10.24 0.07
N THR A 56 -2.02 -9.80 -0.79
CA THR A 56 -0.63 -10.29 -0.85
C THR A 56 0.08 -10.15 0.50
N THR A 57 -0.12 -9.02 1.19
CA THR A 57 0.51 -8.74 2.48
C THR A 57 0.01 -9.66 3.59
N GLY A 58 -1.31 -9.88 3.67
CA GLY A 58 -1.87 -10.81 4.64
C GLY A 58 -1.44 -12.26 4.36
N VAL A 59 -1.37 -12.66 3.09
CA VAL A 59 -0.82 -13.97 2.69
C VAL A 59 0.63 -14.14 3.16
N HIS A 60 1.47 -13.11 3.04
CA HIS A 60 2.84 -13.16 3.56
C HIS A 60 2.87 -13.39 5.08
N ARG A 61 2.02 -12.68 5.84
CA ARG A 61 1.88 -12.88 7.29
C ARG A 61 1.39 -14.30 7.63
N LEU A 62 0.52 -14.90 6.82
CA LEU A 62 0.10 -16.29 7.01
C LEU A 62 1.25 -17.28 6.80
N TYR A 63 2.10 -17.06 5.79
CA TYR A 63 3.31 -17.87 5.61
C TYR A 63 4.29 -17.72 6.77
N GLU A 64 4.49 -16.49 7.28
CA GLU A 64 5.29 -16.28 8.49
C GLU A 64 4.73 -17.07 9.69
N ARG A 65 3.40 -17.11 9.85
CA ARG A 65 2.76 -17.91 10.90
C ARG A 65 2.88 -19.41 10.66
N GLU A 66 2.79 -19.87 9.41
CA GLU A 66 3.00 -21.28 9.05
C GLU A 66 4.43 -21.72 9.39
N GLU A 67 5.44 -20.94 8.97
CA GLU A 67 6.85 -21.20 9.25
C GLU A 67 7.17 -21.18 10.76
N ASN A 68 6.55 -20.27 11.50
CA ASN A 68 6.70 -20.16 12.96
C ASN A 68 5.86 -21.17 13.76
N GLY A 69 5.01 -21.96 13.09
CA GLY A 69 4.09 -22.90 13.75
C GLY A 69 2.99 -22.23 14.58
N THR A 70 2.67 -20.97 14.28
CA THR A 70 1.63 -20.17 14.96
C THR A 70 0.34 -20.02 14.15
N LEU A 71 0.25 -20.63 12.96
CA LEU A 71 -0.99 -20.75 12.19
C LEU A 71 -1.81 -21.93 12.72
N THR A 72 -2.79 -21.64 13.57
CA THR A 72 -3.54 -22.65 14.35
C THR A 72 -4.80 -23.19 13.64
N MET A 73 -5.15 -22.64 12.48
CA MET A 73 -6.33 -23.04 11.72
C MET A 73 -6.05 -23.04 10.21
N PRO A 74 -6.83 -23.78 9.40
CA PRO A 74 -6.69 -23.76 7.95
C PRO A 74 -6.92 -22.36 7.38
N ALA A 75 -6.08 -21.97 6.42
CA ALA A 75 -6.17 -20.70 5.70
C ALA A 75 -6.30 -20.94 4.19
N ILE A 76 -7.18 -20.19 3.54
CA ILE A 76 -7.30 -20.13 2.08
C ILE A 76 -6.71 -18.81 1.60
N ASN A 77 -5.62 -18.89 0.85
CA ASN A 77 -5.07 -17.77 0.08
C ASN A 77 -6.01 -17.49 -1.10
N VAL A 78 -6.84 -16.44 -0.96
CA VAL A 78 -7.74 -15.99 -2.03
C VAL A 78 -6.97 -15.13 -3.03
N ASN A 79 -5.97 -14.36 -2.57
CA ASN A 79 -5.17 -13.45 -3.39
C ASN A 79 -4.63 -14.12 -4.66
N ASP A 80 -4.08 -15.33 -4.52
CA ASP A 80 -3.40 -16.05 -5.61
C ASP A 80 -4.36 -16.83 -6.51
N SER A 81 -5.67 -16.72 -6.29
CA SER A 81 -6.64 -17.08 -7.31
C SER A 81 -6.37 -16.27 -8.57
N VAL A 82 -6.36 -16.93 -9.73
CA VAL A 82 -6.05 -16.26 -11.01
C VAL A 82 -7.01 -15.11 -11.27
N THR A 83 -8.30 -15.26 -10.92
CA THR A 83 -9.34 -14.24 -11.05
C THR A 83 -9.24 -13.10 -10.03
N LYS A 84 -8.35 -13.21 -9.04
CA LYS A 84 -8.03 -12.16 -8.07
C LYS A 84 -6.73 -11.48 -8.48
N SER A 85 -5.56 -12.06 -8.19
CA SER A 85 -4.23 -11.47 -8.48
C SER A 85 -4.08 -10.87 -9.89
N LYS A 86 -4.53 -11.58 -10.94
CA LYS A 86 -4.33 -11.13 -12.33
C LYS A 86 -5.39 -10.15 -12.82
N PHE A 87 -6.42 -9.90 -12.01
CA PHE A 87 -7.52 -8.98 -12.34
C PHE A 87 -7.64 -7.84 -11.36
N ASP A 88 -7.91 -8.13 -10.09
CA ASP A 88 -8.05 -7.15 -9.03
C ASP A 88 -6.76 -6.33 -8.86
N ASN A 89 -5.65 -6.96 -8.46
CA ASN A 89 -4.41 -6.25 -8.17
C ASN A 89 -3.89 -5.48 -9.39
N LYS A 90 -4.13 -5.98 -10.60
CA LYS A 90 -3.59 -5.38 -11.83
C LYS A 90 -4.57 -4.40 -12.49
N TYR A 91 -5.76 -4.85 -12.88
CA TYR A 91 -6.73 -4.00 -13.56
C TYR A 91 -7.49 -3.10 -12.58
N GLY A 92 -7.76 -3.55 -11.34
CA GLY A 92 -8.32 -2.69 -10.29
C GLY A 92 -7.43 -1.48 -10.03
N CYS A 93 -6.14 -1.69 -9.76
CA CYS A 93 -5.18 -0.58 -9.61
C CYS A 93 -5.01 0.25 -10.88
N LYS A 94 -5.14 -0.36 -12.08
CA LYS A 94 -5.14 0.39 -13.34
C LYS A 94 -6.29 1.39 -13.41
N GLU A 95 -7.48 1.02 -12.94
CA GLU A 95 -8.65 1.90 -12.93
C GLU A 95 -8.58 2.94 -11.79
N SER A 96 -8.12 2.54 -10.60
CA SER A 96 -8.22 3.38 -9.40
C SER A 96 -7.02 4.29 -9.10
N CYS A 97 -5.79 3.93 -9.52
CA CYS A 97 -4.57 4.67 -9.17
C CYS A 97 -4.63 6.14 -9.63
N VAL A 98 -4.86 6.37 -10.94
CA VAL A 98 -4.98 7.73 -11.48
C VAL A 98 -6.24 8.43 -10.99
N ASP A 99 -7.34 7.70 -10.77
CA ASP A 99 -8.58 8.29 -10.23
C ASP A 99 -8.34 8.93 -8.86
N ALA A 100 -7.70 8.21 -7.93
CA ALA A 100 -7.37 8.73 -6.60
C ALA A 100 -6.48 9.98 -6.67
N ILE A 101 -5.41 9.94 -7.48
CA ILE A 101 -4.50 11.09 -7.66
C ILE A 101 -5.26 12.31 -8.21
N ARG A 102 -6.17 12.11 -9.17
CA ARG A 102 -6.99 13.18 -9.73
C ARG A 102 -7.95 13.77 -8.71
N ARG A 103 -8.72 12.93 -7.98
CA ARG A 103 -9.63 13.41 -6.93
C ARG A 103 -8.89 14.18 -5.84
N ALA A 104 -7.68 13.74 -5.50
CA ALA A 104 -6.85 14.39 -4.50
C ALA A 104 -6.29 15.73 -4.98
N THR A 105 -5.73 15.80 -6.19
CA THR A 105 -4.86 16.93 -6.57
C THR A 105 -5.30 17.70 -7.80
N ASP A 106 -6.25 17.17 -8.58
CA ASP A 106 -6.69 17.71 -9.88
C ASP A 106 -5.55 17.97 -10.88
N VAL A 107 -4.38 17.37 -10.64
CA VAL A 107 -3.17 17.68 -11.38
C VAL A 107 -3.24 17.20 -12.83
N MET A 108 -2.64 17.98 -13.74
CA MET A 108 -2.42 17.52 -15.10
C MET A 108 -1.42 16.35 -15.11
N MET A 109 -1.84 15.20 -15.65
CA MET A 109 -1.02 13.98 -15.71
C MET A 109 -0.07 13.97 -16.91
N ALA A 110 -0.55 14.42 -18.07
CA ALA A 110 0.23 14.35 -19.30
C ALA A 110 1.47 15.26 -19.24
N GLY A 111 2.63 14.71 -19.59
CA GLY A 111 3.92 15.41 -19.52
C GLY A 111 4.61 15.36 -18.15
N LYS A 112 3.95 14.84 -17.11
CA LYS A 112 4.59 14.59 -15.81
C LYS A 112 5.43 13.33 -15.80
N VAL A 113 6.44 13.30 -14.93
CA VAL A 113 7.23 12.12 -14.63
C VAL A 113 6.66 11.45 -13.39
N ALA A 114 6.26 10.19 -13.51
CA ALA A 114 5.79 9.41 -12.37
C ALA A 114 6.77 8.26 -12.07
N VAL A 115 7.09 8.04 -10.81
CA VAL A 115 7.88 6.90 -10.34
C VAL A 115 6.93 5.89 -9.70
N VAL A 116 6.99 4.64 -10.14
CA VAL A 116 6.26 3.52 -9.53
C VAL A 116 7.29 2.57 -8.89
N ALA A 117 7.22 2.43 -7.57
CA ALA A 117 8.08 1.53 -6.83
C ALA A 117 7.45 0.14 -6.73
N GLY A 118 8.11 -0.86 -7.33
CA GLY A 118 7.57 -2.21 -7.47
C GLY A 118 6.83 -2.38 -8.80
N TYR A 119 7.00 -3.56 -9.40
CA TYR A 119 6.41 -3.95 -10.67
C TYR A 119 5.83 -5.37 -10.58
N GLY A 120 5.29 -5.72 -9.42
CA GLY A 120 4.33 -6.82 -9.24
C GLY A 120 2.99 -6.53 -9.94
N ASP A 121 1.92 -7.25 -9.61
CA ASP A 121 0.62 -7.04 -10.27
C ASP A 121 0.06 -5.62 -10.01
N VAL A 122 0.17 -5.11 -8.77
CA VAL A 122 -0.21 -3.73 -8.39
C VAL A 122 0.63 -2.71 -9.17
N GLY A 123 1.96 -2.84 -9.12
CA GLY A 123 2.89 -1.95 -9.85
C GLY A 123 2.63 -1.92 -11.36
N LYS A 124 2.36 -3.08 -11.98
CA LYS A 124 1.97 -3.17 -13.40
C LYS A 124 0.67 -2.40 -13.69
N GLY A 125 -0.33 -2.55 -12.83
CA GLY A 125 -1.59 -1.80 -12.90
C GLY A 125 -1.38 -0.29 -12.81
N SER A 126 -0.67 0.16 -11.76
CA SER A 126 -0.37 1.56 -11.49
C SER A 126 0.44 2.21 -12.61
N ALA A 127 1.49 1.55 -13.11
CA ALA A 127 2.29 2.04 -14.23
C ALA A 127 1.45 2.15 -15.52
N ALA A 128 0.59 1.17 -15.80
CA ALA A 128 -0.33 1.22 -16.93
C ALA A 128 -1.36 2.35 -16.80
N SER A 129 -1.85 2.63 -15.58
CA SER A 129 -2.76 3.73 -15.27
C SER A 129 -2.11 5.08 -15.63
N LEU A 130 -0.93 5.32 -15.05
CA LEU A 130 -0.16 6.57 -15.21
C LEU A 130 0.25 6.79 -16.67
N LYS A 131 0.76 5.76 -17.35
CA LYS A 131 1.10 5.82 -18.78
C LYS A 131 -0.13 6.12 -19.63
N GLY A 132 -1.26 5.48 -19.34
CA GLY A 132 -2.53 5.71 -20.03
C GLY A 132 -3.05 7.16 -19.89
N ALA A 133 -2.73 7.82 -18.77
CA ALA A 133 -3.03 9.22 -18.52
C ALA A 133 -2.01 10.22 -19.12
N GLY A 134 -0.95 9.72 -19.76
CA GLY A 134 0.07 10.53 -20.44
C GLY A 134 1.33 10.84 -19.63
N CYS A 135 1.51 10.22 -18.45
CA CYS A 135 2.76 10.36 -17.69
C CYS A 135 3.92 9.63 -18.39
N ARG A 136 5.13 10.16 -18.27
CA ARG A 136 6.37 9.39 -18.48
C ARG A 136 6.65 8.61 -17.20
N VAL A 137 6.58 7.28 -17.25
CA VAL A 137 6.71 6.44 -16.06
C VAL A 137 8.11 5.84 -15.95
N ILE A 138 8.70 5.94 -14.76
CA ILE A 138 9.92 5.27 -14.34
C ILE A 138 9.54 4.22 -13.29
N VAL A 139 10.11 3.02 -13.39
CA VAL A 139 9.87 1.92 -12.45
C VAL A 139 11.13 1.69 -11.61
N THR A 140 10.96 1.32 -10.34
CA THR A 140 12.05 0.78 -9.52
C THR A 140 11.73 -0.66 -9.15
N GLU A 141 12.70 -1.57 -9.26
CA GLU A 141 12.50 -2.98 -8.94
C GLU A 141 13.75 -3.62 -8.32
N ILE A 142 13.49 -4.58 -7.44
CA ILE A 142 14.50 -5.47 -6.86
C ILE A 142 14.56 -6.82 -7.61
N ASP A 143 13.44 -7.25 -8.19
CA ASP A 143 13.36 -8.52 -8.91
C ASP A 143 13.79 -8.29 -10.38
N PRO A 144 14.81 -9.00 -10.88
CA PRO A 144 15.32 -8.81 -12.23
C PRO A 144 14.32 -9.23 -13.33
N ILE A 145 13.41 -10.16 -13.05
CA ILE A 145 12.37 -10.60 -13.98
C ILE A 145 11.32 -9.49 -14.11
N CYS A 146 10.83 -8.96 -12.99
CA CYS A 146 9.87 -7.86 -12.98
C CYS A 146 10.47 -6.58 -13.60
N ALA A 147 11.74 -6.28 -13.29
CA ALA A 147 12.47 -5.18 -13.92
C ALA A 147 12.58 -5.35 -15.44
N LEU A 148 12.91 -6.55 -15.91
CA LEU A 148 12.98 -6.83 -17.35
C LEU A 148 11.60 -6.71 -18.02
N GLN A 149 10.53 -7.15 -17.36
CA GLN A 149 9.17 -6.93 -17.85
C GLN A 149 8.85 -5.43 -18.00
N ALA A 150 9.16 -4.61 -16.99
CA ALA A 150 8.95 -3.17 -17.06
C ALA A 150 9.70 -2.54 -18.24
N ALA A 151 10.96 -2.94 -18.45
CA ALA A 151 11.74 -2.49 -19.60
C ALA A 151 11.11 -2.89 -20.94
N MET A 152 10.62 -4.13 -21.06
CA MET A 152 9.95 -4.62 -22.27
C MET A 152 8.59 -3.95 -22.52
N ASP A 153 7.90 -3.52 -21.47
CA ASP A 153 6.67 -2.72 -21.54
C ASP A 153 6.94 -1.24 -21.89
N GLY A 154 8.21 -0.86 -22.02
CA GLY A 154 8.68 0.47 -22.44
C GLY A 154 8.84 1.46 -21.30
N PHE A 155 9.05 0.98 -20.07
CA PHE A 155 9.36 1.81 -18.91
C PHE A 155 10.86 1.88 -18.66
N GLU A 156 11.35 3.06 -18.29
CA GLU A 156 12.70 3.20 -17.78
C GLU A 156 12.78 2.56 -16.38
N VAL A 157 13.81 1.77 -16.11
CA VAL A 157 14.01 1.13 -14.80
C VAL A 157 15.25 1.72 -14.14
N LYS A 158 15.07 2.38 -12.98
CA LYS A 158 16.12 3.06 -12.23
C LYS A 158 16.08 2.67 -10.75
N LYS A 159 17.14 2.96 -10.01
CA LYS A 159 17.09 2.96 -8.54
C LYS A 159 16.31 4.18 -8.07
N MET A 160 15.63 4.06 -6.92
CA MET A 160 14.83 5.15 -6.35
C MET A 160 15.62 6.46 -6.22
N LYS A 161 16.84 6.40 -5.67
CA LYS A 161 17.75 7.55 -5.54
C LYS A 161 18.03 8.31 -6.85
N ASP A 162 17.97 7.62 -7.99
CA ASP A 162 18.28 8.18 -9.30
C ASP A 162 17.00 8.66 -10.00
N ALA A 163 15.84 8.13 -9.62
CA ALA A 163 14.52 8.46 -10.19
C ALA A 163 13.82 9.62 -9.47
N ILE A 164 13.92 9.69 -8.14
CA ILE A 164 13.25 10.70 -7.30
C ILE A 164 13.52 12.15 -7.71
N PRO A 165 14.76 12.55 -8.06
CA PRO A 165 15.01 13.95 -8.45
C PRO A 165 14.24 14.42 -9.68
N GLU A 166 13.77 13.50 -10.54
CA GLU A 166 12.96 13.83 -11.72
C GLU A 166 11.44 13.78 -11.46
N ALA A 167 11.01 13.11 -10.39
CA ALA A 167 9.62 12.69 -10.16
C ALA A 167 8.67 13.87 -9.84
N ASP A 168 7.55 13.98 -10.54
CA ASP A 168 6.39 14.78 -10.13
C ASP A 168 5.45 14.01 -9.20
N ILE A 169 5.36 12.70 -9.42
CA ILE A 169 4.44 11.79 -8.73
C ILE A 169 5.25 10.55 -8.34
N VAL A 170 5.07 10.08 -7.12
CA VAL A 170 5.70 8.87 -6.60
C VAL A 170 4.59 7.98 -6.04
N VAL A 171 4.52 6.75 -6.54
CA VAL A 171 3.55 5.74 -6.10
C VAL A 171 4.33 4.52 -5.61
N THR A 172 4.17 4.17 -4.34
CA THR A 172 4.75 2.95 -3.75
C THR A 172 3.75 1.78 -3.85
N ALA A 173 4.21 0.62 -4.32
CA ALA A 173 3.39 -0.53 -4.70
C ALA A 173 4.14 -1.86 -4.49
N THR A 174 4.93 -1.95 -3.41
CA THR A 174 5.86 -3.05 -3.17
C THR A 174 5.34 -4.09 -2.19
N GLY A 175 4.45 -3.71 -1.27
CA GLY A 175 4.09 -4.51 -0.09
C GLY A 175 5.25 -4.71 0.89
N ASN A 176 6.30 -3.89 0.79
CA ASN A 176 7.47 -3.91 1.67
C ASN A 176 7.50 -2.64 2.53
N LYS A 177 8.65 -2.25 3.08
CA LYS A 177 8.79 -1.06 3.93
C LYS A 177 10.00 -0.23 3.55
N ASP A 178 10.05 1.01 4.02
CA ASP A 178 11.19 1.92 3.89
C ASP A 178 11.57 2.20 2.41
N ILE A 179 10.57 2.24 1.53
CA ILE A 179 10.76 2.50 0.09
C ILE A 179 11.08 3.98 -0.13
N ILE A 180 10.31 4.86 0.52
CA ILE A 180 10.55 6.30 0.58
C ILE A 180 10.98 6.65 2.00
N ASP A 181 12.14 7.27 2.11
CA ASP A 181 12.80 7.56 3.39
C ASP A 181 13.48 8.93 3.32
N ALA A 182 14.10 9.38 4.41
CA ALA A 182 14.70 10.70 4.59
C ALA A 182 15.50 11.23 3.39
N PRO A 183 16.42 10.45 2.75
CA PRO A 183 17.18 10.95 1.61
C PRO A 183 16.32 11.21 0.37
N HIS A 184 15.23 10.44 0.22
CA HIS A 184 14.31 10.58 -0.89
C HIS A 184 13.48 11.85 -0.75
N PHE A 185 12.87 12.10 0.41
CA PHE A 185 12.12 13.34 0.66
C PHE A 185 12.96 14.60 0.40
N LYS A 186 14.20 14.62 0.88
CA LYS A 186 15.13 15.74 0.66
C LYS A 186 15.57 15.93 -0.79
N SER A 187 15.40 14.91 -1.63
CA SER A 187 15.77 14.94 -3.04
C SER A 187 14.58 15.22 -3.96
N MET A 188 13.36 15.30 -3.41
CA MET A 188 12.16 15.61 -4.18
C MET A 188 12.13 17.08 -4.61
N LYS A 189 11.54 17.33 -5.78
CA LYS A 189 11.28 18.68 -6.26
C LYS A 189 10.08 19.30 -5.54
N ASP A 190 9.99 20.62 -5.60
CA ASP A 190 8.81 21.34 -5.10
C ASP A 190 7.51 20.78 -5.72
N LYS A 191 6.53 20.56 -4.85
CA LYS A 191 5.20 20.01 -5.10
C LYS A 191 5.20 18.60 -5.69
N THR A 192 6.19 17.79 -5.34
CA THR A 192 6.13 16.34 -5.62
C THR A 192 4.95 15.73 -4.87
N ILE A 193 4.14 14.94 -5.57
CA ILE A 193 3.04 14.17 -4.97
C ILE A 193 3.58 12.78 -4.60
N VAL A 194 3.37 12.35 -3.37
CA VAL A 194 3.80 11.05 -2.84
C VAL A 194 2.59 10.32 -2.30
N CYS A 195 2.40 9.07 -2.75
CA CYS A 195 1.34 8.22 -2.25
C CYS A 195 1.74 6.74 -2.24
N ASN A 196 0.94 5.96 -1.53
CA ASN A 196 1.07 4.54 -1.39
C ASN A 196 -0.21 3.85 -1.91
N ILE A 197 -0.03 2.75 -2.64
CA ILE A 197 -1.12 1.85 -3.05
C ILE A 197 -0.83 0.40 -2.62
N GLY A 198 0.25 0.18 -1.87
CA GLY A 198 0.41 -1.01 -1.05
C GLY A 198 -0.59 -1.04 0.10
N HIS A 199 -0.60 -2.16 0.83
CA HIS A 199 -1.62 -2.38 1.87
C HIS A 199 -1.38 -1.57 3.15
N PHE A 200 -0.13 -1.40 3.57
CA PHE A 200 0.23 -0.62 4.78
C PHE A 200 0.97 0.66 4.41
N ASP A 201 0.86 1.68 5.26
CA ASP A 201 1.49 3.00 5.16
C ASP A 201 3.03 2.97 5.21
N ASN A 202 3.59 1.90 5.77
CA ASN A 202 5.03 1.74 6.01
C ASN A 202 5.94 1.63 4.78
N GLU A 203 5.39 1.60 3.56
CA GLU A 203 6.19 1.82 2.34
C GLU A 203 6.83 3.22 2.35
N ILE A 204 6.17 4.18 2.99
CA ILE A 204 6.63 5.56 3.14
C ILE A 204 6.95 5.79 4.62
N ASN A 205 8.12 6.34 4.91
CA ASN A 205 8.49 6.69 6.28
C ASN A 205 7.76 7.96 6.76
N MET A 206 6.45 7.83 6.99
CA MET A 206 5.57 8.89 7.47
C MET A 206 5.95 9.35 8.88
N ALA A 207 6.41 8.44 9.73
CA ALA A 207 6.92 8.77 11.07
C ALA A 207 8.08 9.78 10.98
N TRP A 208 9.08 9.51 10.13
CA TRP A 208 10.18 10.46 9.93
C TRP A 208 9.69 11.81 9.40
N LEU A 209 8.78 11.81 8.42
CA LEU A 209 8.26 13.06 7.84
C LEU A 209 7.51 13.89 8.90
N ASN A 210 6.65 13.25 9.70
CA ASN A 210 5.92 13.87 10.79
C ASN A 210 6.85 14.39 11.90
N ASP A 211 7.83 13.60 12.33
CA ASP A 211 8.75 13.99 13.40
C ASP A 211 9.64 15.17 13.01
N ASN A 212 10.08 15.23 11.75
CA ASN A 212 11.05 16.23 11.28
C ASN A 212 10.38 17.48 10.68
N TYR A 213 9.24 17.30 10.00
CA TYR A 213 8.58 18.34 9.23
C TYR A 213 7.08 18.48 9.55
N GLY A 214 6.51 17.72 10.48
CA GLY A 214 5.09 17.81 10.84
C GLY A 214 4.65 19.17 11.39
N LYS A 215 5.58 20.01 11.85
CA LYS A 215 5.29 21.41 12.22
C LYS A 215 4.95 22.31 11.02
N THR A 216 5.32 21.90 9.82
CA THR A 216 5.00 22.60 8.57
C THR A 216 3.84 21.95 7.82
N LYS A 217 3.24 20.90 8.40
CA LYS A 217 2.07 20.23 7.83
C LYS A 217 0.92 21.22 7.66
N ASP A 218 0.41 21.34 6.45
CA ASP A 218 -0.80 22.07 6.11
C ASP A 218 -1.80 21.13 5.43
N VAL A 219 -3.00 21.02 5.99
CA VAL A 219 -4.06 20.15 5.47
C VAL A 219 -4.82 20.90 4.40
N ILE A 220 -4.56 20.61 3.12
CA ILE A 220 -5.22 21.27 2.00
C ILE A 220 -6.72 20.92 1.96
N LYS A 221 -7.01 19.63 2.13
CA LYS A 221 -8.35 19.05 2.31
C LYS A 221 -8.17 17.66 2.94
N PRO A 222 -9.26 16.98 3.39
CA PRO A 222 -9.14 15.64 3.94
C PRO A 222 -8.31 14.72 3.04
N GLN A 223 -7.33 14.03 3.64
CA GLN A 223 -6.39 13.10 2.99
C GLN A 223 -5.42 13.73 1.97
N VAL A 224 -5.26 15.06 1.97
CA VAL A 224 -4.27 15.75 1.13
C VAL A 224 -3.50 16.76 1.98
N ASP A 225 -2.30 16.36 2.34
CA ASP A 225 -1.45 17.09 3.27
C ASP A 225 -0.21 17.64 2.55
N LEU A 226 0.21 18.84 2.93
CA LEU A 226 1.37 19.52 2.39
C LEU A 226 2.44 19.65 3.48
N TYR A 227 3.67 19.22 3.19
CA TYR A 227 4.82 19.33 4.09
C TYR A 227 5.90 20.19 3.45
N ASN A 228 6.44 21.17 4.16
CA ASN A 228 7.63 21.87 3.69
C ASN A 228 8.90 21.14 4.17
N VAL A 229 9.62 20.51 3.24
CA VAL A 229 10.87 19.78 3.47
C VAL A 229 12.03 20.61 2.90
N ASP A 230 12.79 21.24 3.79
CA ASP A 230 13.98 22.04 3.46
C ASP A 230 13.74 23.10 2.36
N GLY A 231 12.53 23.67 2.29
CA GLY A 231 12.14 24.70 1.33
C GLY A 231 11.33 24.21 0.13
N ASN A 232 11.22 22.90 -0.09
CA ASN A 232 10.35 22.31 -1.12
C ASN A 232 9.07 21.77 -0.48
N ASP A 233 7.91 22.07 -1.07
CA ASP A 233 6.66 21.50 -0.58
C ASP A 233 6.47 20.08 -1.13
N ILE A 234 6.00 19.15 -0.30
CA ILE A 234 5.71 17.76 -0.67
C ILE A 234 4.25 17.48 -0.35
N ILE A 235 3.50 17.00 -1.34
CA ILE A 235 2.08 16.66 -1.19
C ILE A 235 2.00 15.16 -0.86
N VAL A 236 1.43 14.82 0.28
CA VAL A 236 1.20 13.44 0.71
C VAL A 236 -0.29 13.13 0.63
N LEU A 237 -0.62 11.96 0.08
CA LEU A 237 -2.00 11.50 -0.05
C LEU A 237 -2.30 10.38 0.94
N ALA A 238 -3.40 10.53 1.68
CA ALA A 238 -4.02 9.50 2.52
C ALA A 238 -3.04 8.77 3.46
N GLU A 239 -2.53 9.50 4.46
CA GLU A 239 -1.70 8.98 5.55
C GLU A 239 -2.32 7.73 6.21
#